data_AF-A0A016V4I5-F1
#
_entry.id   AF-A0A016V4I5-F1
#
_cell.length_a   1.000
_cell.length_b   1.000
_cell.length_c   1.000
_cell.angle_alpha   90.00
_cell.angle_beta   90.00
_cell.angle_gamma   90.00
#
_symmetry.space_group_name_H-M   'P 1'
#
loop_
_entity.id
_entity.type
_entity.pdbx_description
1 polymer ?
#
loop_
_entity_poly.entity_id
_entity_poly.type
_entity_poly.pdbx_seq_one_letter_code
_entity_poly.pdbx_strand_id
1 'polypeptide(L)'
;MASHFFVYQVGFLEQRKIAANSTGHGYDKIFGKCLDDKLTAVHVQDAYVSAHHQILNFVRFCELVVSQAPNLRCINLLTGMEAKNNQGAFNELAQSLEKVNVVLKVDFSPSLHDREIRFNNGWIVKIGRGLDYFKNPGKYVLGASDLNFRPCHETTVDILKQKK
;
A
#
# COMPACT_ATOMS: atom_id res chain seq x y z
N MET A 1 2.80 30.69 -0.68
CA MET A 1 2.51 29.66 -1.69
C MET A 1 1.16 29.06 -1.37
N ALA A 2 0.18 29.23 -2.25
CA ALA A 2 -1.18 28.74 -2.01
C ALA A 2 -1.19 27.21 -2.00
N SER A 3 -1.50 26.63 -0.84
CA SER A 3 -1.86 25.22 -0.73
C SER A 3 -3.10 25.00 -1.59
N HIS A 4 -2.91 24.43 -2.78
CA HIS A 4 -4.02 23.90 -3.56
C HIS A 4 -4.62 22.74 -2.77
N PHE A 5 -5.66 23.03 -1.99
CA PHE A 5 -6.56 22.00 -1.49
C PHE A 5 -7.22 21.36 -2.72
N PHE A 6 -6.75 20.19 -3.12
CA PHE A 6 -7.46 19.37 -4.08
C PHE A 6 -8.75 18.89 -3.41
N VAL A 7 -9.85 19.59 -3.68
CA VAL A 7 -11.19 19.11 -3.34
C VAL A 7 -11.54 18.03 -4.35
N TYR A 8 -11.42 16.77 -3.94
CA TYR A 8 -11.89 15.65 -4.75
C TYR A 8 -13.40 15.52 -4.58
N GLN A 9 -14.16 15.58 -5.67
CA GLN A 9 -15.55 15.16 -5.62
C GLN A 9 -15.61 13.64 -5.52
N VAL A 10 -15.95 13.13 -4.35
CA VAL A 10 -16.03 11.69 -4.07
C VAL A 10 -17.33 11.13 -4.68
N GLY A 11 -17.21 10.12 -5.53
CA GLY A 11 -18.33 9.42 -6.15
C GLY A 11 -18.76 8.17 -5.38
N PHE A 12 -17.84 7.62 -4.59
CA PHE A 12 -18.07 6.45 -3.74
C PHE A 12 -17.17 6.54 -2.51
N LEU A 13 -17.71 6.17 -1.35
CA LEU A 13 -16.97 6.01 -0.09
C LEU A 13 -17.44 4.73 0.59
N GLU A 14 -16.48 3.87 0.92
CA GLU A 14 -16.66 2.73 1.81
C GLU A 14 -15.66 2.85 2.94
N GLN A 15 -16.16 2.94 4.18
CA GLN A 15 -15.33 2.88 5.37
C GLN A 15 -15.45 1.49 5.99
N ARG A 16 -14.31 0.90 6.38
CA ARG A 16 -14.23 -0.35 7.11
C ARG A 16 -13.47 -0.15 8.41
N LYS A 17 -13.97 -0.75 9.48
CA LYS A 17 -13.25 -0.88 10.74
C LYS A 17 -12.63 -2.27 10.84
N ILE A 18 -11.32 -2.34 10.98
CA ILE A 18 -10.59 -3.56 11.34
C ILE A 18 -10.52 -3.59 12.85
N ALA A 19 -11.11 -4.60 13.49
CA ALA A 19 -11.09 -4.75 14.93
C ALA A 19 -9.74 -5.31 15.41
N ALA A 20 -9.38 -5.07 16.66
CA ALA A 20 -8.19 -5.68 17.23
C ALA A 20 -8.30 -7.21 17.20
N ASN A 21 -7.24 -7.88 16.74
CA ASN A 21 -7.13 -9.33 16.59
C ASN A 21 -8.03 -9.97 15.54
N SER A 22 -8.81 -9.22 14.76
CA SER A 22 -9.57 -9.81 13.66
C SER A 22 -8.64 -10.25 12.52
N THR A 23 -9.11 -11.23 11.74
CA THR A 23 -8.44 -11.81 10.57
C THR A 23 -9.31 -11.61 9.32
N GLY A 24 -8.84 -12.05 8.15
CA GLY A 24 -9.57 -11.90 6.89
C GLY A 24 -9.43 -10.52 6.26
N HIS A 25 -8.36 -9.81 6.60
CA HIS A 25 -8.05 -8.47 6.11
C HIS A 25 -6.75 -8.46 5.29
N GLY A 26 -6.51 -9.50 4.49
CA GLY A 26 -5.39 -9.50 3.56
C GLY A 26 -5.49 -8.35 2.57
N TYR A 27 -4.36 -8.00 1.94
CA TYR A 27 -4.33 -6.91 0.97
C TYR A 27 -5.30 -7.12 -0.20
N ASP A 28 -5.57 -8.36 -0.62
CA ASP A 28 -6.57 -8.67 -1.63
C ASP A 28 -7.97 -8.18 -1.23
N LYS A 29 -8.34 -8.31 0.05
CA LYS A 29 -9.63 -7.85 0.58
C LYS A 29 -9.73 -6.33 0.62
N ILE A 30 -8.61 -5.65 0.89
CA ILE A 30 -8.59 -4.18 1.00
C ILE A 30 -8.51 -3.53 -0.38
N PHE A 31 -7.58 -3.98 -1.23
CA PHE A 31 -7.24 -3.29 -2.47
C PHE A 31 -7.87 -3.92 -3.71
N GLY A 32 -8.45 -5.12 -3.65
CA GLY A 32 -8.94 -5.83 -4.85
C GLY A 32 -9.93 -5.01 -5.70
N LYS A 33 -10.80 -4.19 -5.08
CA LYS A 33 -11.72 -3.29 -5.81
C LYS A 33 -11.01 -2.17 -6.60
N CYS A 34 -9.76 -1.88 -6.25
CA CYS A 34 -8.96 -0.82 -6.85
C CYS A 34 -8.16 -1.28 -8.08
N LEU A 35 -8.09 -2.60 -8.30
CA LEU A 35 -7.24 -3.22 -9.32
C LEU A 35 -8.10 -3.61 -10.52
N ASP A 36 -7.75 -3.07 -11.68
CA ASP A 36 -8.37 -3.36 -12.96
C ASP A 36 -7.35 -3.23 -14.09
N ASP A 37 -7.78 -3.55 -15.31
CA ASP A 37 -6.96 -3.43 -16.53
C ASP A 37 -6.64 -1.98 -16.91
N LYS A 38 -7.34 -0.98 -16.36
CA LYS A 38 -7.09 0.44 -16.62
C LYS A 38 -6.00 1.02 -15.74
N LEU A 39 -5.63 0.32 -14.66
CA LEU A 39 -4.60 0.75 -13.74
C LEU A 39 -3.22 0.65 -14.42
N THR A 40 -2.54 1.79 -14.56
CA THR A 40 -1.17 1.83 -15.10
C THR A 40 -0.14 2.38 -14.12
N ALA A 41 -0.58 3.09 -13.07
CA ALA A 41 0.31 3.61 -12.03
C ALA A 41 -0.35 3.64 -10.64
N VAL A 42 0.47 3.37 -9.62
CA VAL A 42 0.09 3.45 -8.19
C VAL A 42 1.06 4.38 -7.46
N HIS A 43 0.53 5.23 -6.58
CA HIS A 43 1.31 6.07 -5.68
C HIS A 43 1.01 5.66 -4.24
N VAL A 44 2.04 5.28 -3.49
CA VAL A 44 1.96 4.87 -2.09
C VAL A 44 2.65 5.93 -1.25
N GLN A 45 1.92 6.54 -0.33
CA GLN A 45 2.46 7.38 0.73
C GLN A 45 2.31 6.63 2.05
N ASP A 46 3.42 6.24 2.65
CA ASP A 46 3.45 5.58 3.96
C ASP A 46 4.80 5.83 4.63
N ALA A 47 4.80 6.64 5.70
CA ALA A 47 6.00 7.04 6.42
C ALA A 47 6.76 5.88 7.08
N TYR A 48 6.12 4.73 7.23
CA TYR A 48 6.65 3.61 7.98
C TYR A 48 7.15 2.46 7.10
N VAL A 49 7.38 2.62 5.80
CA VAL A 49 8.04 1.57 5.01
C VAL A 49 9.55 1.63 5.25
N SER A 50 10.02 1.10 6.39
CA SER A 50 11.44 1.14 6.78
C SER A 50 11.94 -0.17 7.41
N ALA A 51 11.31 -0.67 8.47
CA ALA A 51 11.75 -1.92 9.09
C ALA A 51 11.53 -3.12 8.14
N HIS A 52 12.27 -4.21 8.36
CA HIS A 52 12.21 -5.39 7.49
C HIS A 52 10.78 -5.90 7.24
N HIS A 53 9.96 -6.02 8.28
CA HIS A 53 8.56 -6.48 8.11
C HIS A 53 7.68 -5.48 7.35
N GLN A 54 7.98 -4.18 7.44
CA GLN A 54 7.28 -3.11 6.73
C GLN A 54 7.64 -3.12 5.24
N ILE A 55 8.91 -3.37 4.91
CA ILE A 55 9.35 -3.58 3.53
C ILE A 55 8.70 -4.85 2.96
N LEU A 56 8.66 -5.96 3.71
CA LEU A 56 7.96 -7.17 3.27
C LEU A 56 6.46 -6.95 3.06
N ASN A 57 5.82 -6.10 3.86
CA ASN A 57 4.45 -5.68 3.66
C ASN A 57 4.30 -4.90 2.34
N PHE A 58 5.23 -3.99 2.03
CA PHE A 58 5.26 -3.32 0.73
C PHE A 58 5.50 -4.29 -0.44
N VAL A 59 6.38 -5.28 -0.30
CA VAL A 59 6.59 -6.35 -1.30
C VAL A 59 5.29 -7.09 -1.59
N ARG A 60 4.58 -7.57 -0.55
CA ARG A 60 3.28 -8.26 -0.70
C ARG A 60 2.23 -7.39 -1.37
N PHE A 61 2.24 -6.09 -1.10
CA PHE A 61 1.40 -5.13 -1.81
C PHE A 61 1.76 -5.08 -3.30
N CYS A 62 3.04 -4.95 -3.65
CA CYS A 62 3.50 -4.98 -5.04
C CYS A 62 3.10 -6.27 -5.77
N GLU A 63 3.28 -7.44 -5.14
CA GLU A 63 2.87 -8.74 -5.69
C GLU A 63 1.37 -8.78 -6.01
N LEU A 64 0.52 -8.27 -5.12
CA LEU A 64 -0.91 -8.17 -5.36
C LEU A 64 -1.24 -7.27 -6.56
N VAL A 65 -0.65 -6.06 -6.61
CA VAL A 65 -0.96 -5.11 -7.68
C VAL A 65 -0.49 -5.67 -9.03
N VAL A 66 0.74 -6.19 -9.11
CA VAL A 66 1.29 -6.79 -10.34
C VAL A 66 0.45 -7.97 -10.82
N SER A 67 -0.03 -8.82 -9.90
CA SER A 67 -0.82 -10.01 -10.27
C SER A 67 -2.23 -9.69 -10.76
N GLN A 68 -2.82 -8.56 -10.35
CA GLN A 68 -4.22 -8.21 -10.68
C GLN A 68 -4.38 -7.02 -11.64
N ALA A 69 -3.30 -6.27 -11.94
CA ALA A 69 -3.31 -5.13 -12.85
C ALA A 69 -2.33 -5.35 -14.02
N PRO A 70 -2.76 -6.01 -15.12
CA PRO A 70 -1.87 -6.44 -16.21
C PRO A 70 -1.18 -5.27 -16.96
N ASN A 71 -1.77 -4.08 -16.90
CA ASN A 71 -1.25 -2.88 -17.56
C ASN A 71 -0.46 -1.96 -16.63
N LEU A 72 -0.18 -2.39 -15.39
CA LEU A 72 0.67 -1.64 -14.47
C LEU A 72 2.07 -1.45 -15.06
N ARG A 73 2.60 -0.23 -14.97
CA ARG A 73 3.96 0.11 -15.42
C ARG A 73 4.78 0.85 -14.37
N CYS A 74 4.14 1.44 -13.37
CA CYS A 74 4.83 2.29 -12.41
C CYS A 74 4.24 2.17 -11.00
N ILE A 75 5.12 2.03 -10.00
CA ILE A 75 4.80 2.17 -8.59
C ILE A 75 5.71 3.27 -8.03
N ASN A 76 5.11 4.30 -7.44
CA ASN A 76 5.84 5.36 -6.74
C ASN A 76 5.62 5.19 -5.23
N LEU A 77 6.70 5.02 -4.47
CA LEU A 77 6.68 4.99 -3.01
C LEU A 77 7.28 6.28 -2.47
N LEU A 78 6.53 7.00 -1.65
CA LEU A 78 7.03 8.07 -0.80
C LEU A 78 7.00 7.57 0.65
N THR A 79 8.17 7.47 1.30
CA THR A 79 8.32 6.96 2.66
C THR A 79 9.14 7.90 3.55
N GLY A 80 9.26 7.59 4.84
CA GLY A 80 10.00 8.39 5.81
C GLY A 80 11.52 8.32 5.60
N MET A 81 12.25 9.34 6.08
CA MET A 81 13.71 9.44 5.95
C MET A 81 14.49 8.23 6.50
N GLU A 82 14.00 7.60 7.56
CA GLU A 82 14.61 6.38 8.14
C GLU A 82 14.76 5.24 7.13
N ALA A 83 13.86 5.17 6.15
CA ALA A 83 13.89 4.15 5.11
C ALA A 83 15.12 4.25 4.19
N LYS A 84 15.82 5.40 4.15
CA LYS A 84 17.05 5.56 3.36
C LYS A 84 18.13 4.55 3.75
N ASN A 85 18.16 4.13 5.02
CA ASN A 85 19.07 3.11 5.51
C ASN A 85 18.84 1.73 4.85
N ASN A 86 17.69 1.53 4.21
CA ASN A 86 17.29 0.30 3.53
C ASN A 86 17.32 0.43 1.99
N GLN A 87 18.08 1.37 1.43
CA GLN A 87 18.16 1.59 -0.02
C GLN A 87 18.49 0.30 -0.80
N GLY A 88 19.33 -0.57 -0.25
CA GLY A 88 19.66 -1.86 -0.88
C GLY A 88 18.43 -2.75 -1.10
N ALA A 89 17.54 -2.84 -0.11
CA ALA A 89 16.31 -3.63 -0.21
C ALA A 89 15.33 -3.06 -1.25
N PHE A 90 15.22 -1.72 -1.34
CA PHE A 90 14.40 -1.08 -2.37
C PHE A 90 14.98 -1.26 -3.77
N ASN A 91 16.30 -1.23 -3.92
CA ASN A 91 16.96 -1.49 -5.20
C ASN A 91 16.74 -2.95 -5.65
N GLU A 92 16.82 -3.91 -4.73
CA GLU A 92 16.53 -5.32 -5.02
C GLU A 92 15.08 -5.49 -5.49
N LEU A 93 14.11 -4.90 -4.77
CA LEU A 93 12.71 -4.92 -5.19
C LEU A 93 12.50 -4.24 -6.55
N ALA A 94 13.14 -3.10 -6.80
CA ALA A 94 13.05 -2.39 -8.06
C ALA A 94 13.55 -3.25 -9.24
N GLN A 95 14.70 -3.91 -9.09
CA GLN A 95 15.22 -4.84 -10.10
C GLN A 95 14.31 -6.05 -10.31
N SER A 96 13.67 -6.55 -9.25
CA SER A 96 12.70 -7.64 -9.37
C SER A 96 11.44 -7.23 -10.15
N LEU A 97 10.93 -6.01 -9.91
CA LEU A 97 9.77 -5.46 -10.61
C LEU A 97 10.07 -5.12 -12.08
N GLU A 98 11.30 -4.69 -12.38
CA GLU A 98 11.72 -4.40 -13.75
C GLU A 98 11.65 -5.63 -14.66
N LYS A 99 11.92 -6.84 -14.14
CA LYS A 99 11.79 -8.11 -14.88
C LYS A 99 10.36 -8.39 -15.38
N VAL A 100 9.36 -7.75 -14.79
CA VAL A 100 7.95 -7.80 -15.21
C VAL A 100 7.46 -6.46 -15.77
N ASN A 101 8.39 -5.61 -16.23
CA ASN A 101 8.14 -4.31 -16.87
C ASN A 101 7.44 -3.28 -15.97
N VAL A 102 7.69 -3.33 -14.65
CA VAL A 102 7.18 -2.36 -13.69
C VAL A 102 8.34 -1.58 -13.08
N VAL A 103 8.31 -0.25 -13.21
CA VAL A 103 9.29 0.64 -12.60
C VAL A 103 8.87 0.96 -11.17
N LEU A 104 9.77 0.77 -10.21
CA LEU A 104 9.62 1.27 -8.84
C LEU A 104 10.45 2.55 -8.65
N LYS A 105 9.81 3.63 -8.21
CA LYS A 105 10.48 4.86 -7.77
C LYS A 105 10.28 5.02 -6.27
N VAL A 106 11.36 5.28 -5.53
CA VAL A 106 11.31 5.47 -4.08
C VAL A 106 11.86 6.85 -3.74
N ASP A 107 11.00 7.67 -3.16
CA ASP A 107 11.30 8.99 -2.64
C ASP A 107 11.18 9.01 -1.12
N PHE A 108 11.90 9.93 -0.48
CA PHE A 108 11.98 10.03 0.97
C PHE A 108 11.61 11.42 1.44
N SER A 109 10.78 11.52 2.48
CA SER A 109 10.32 12.79 3.05
C SER A 109 10.54 12.85 4.57
N PRO A 110 11.04 13.99 5.11
CA PRO A 110 11.19 14.20 6.55
C PRO A 110 9.86 14.54 7.25
N SER A 111 8.83 14.93 6.52
CA SER A 111 7.56 15.45 7.06
C SER A 111 6.34 14.70 6.52
N LEU A 112 6.51 13.42 6.16
CA LEU A 112 5.40 12.59 5.71
C LEU A 112 4.56 12.12 6.90
N HIS A 113 3.27 12.44 6.88
CA HIS A 113 2.31 12.00 7.89
C HIS A 113 1.13 11.23 7.28
N ASP A 114 0.84 11.48 6.00
CA ASP A 114 -0.28 10.87 5.29
C ASP A 114 0.00 9.41 4.98
N ARG A 115 -1.05 8.59 5.13
CA ARG A 115 -1.07 7.16 4.79
C ARG A 115 -2.16 6.93 3.76
N GLU A 116 -1.77 7.10 2.51
CA GLU A 116 -2.68 7.19 1.37
C GLU A 116 -2.07 6.47 0.17
N ILE A 117 -2.90 5.63 -0.47
CA ILE A 117 -2.54 4.92 -1.69
C ILE A 117 -3.49 5.40 -2.79
N ARG A 118 -2.93 5.94 -3.87
CA ARG A 118 -3.67 6.45 -5.02
C ARG A 118 -3.43 5.57 -6.24
N PHE A 119 -4.51 5.18 -6.87
CA PHE A 119 -4.54 4.41 -8.10
C PHE A 119 -4.94 5.36 -9.22
N ASN A 120 -4.20 5.40 -10.33
CA ASN A 120 -4.46 6.38 -11.39
C ASN A 120 -5.75 6.12 -12.20
N ASN A 121 -6.46 5.03 -11.91
CA ASN A 121 -7.83 4.81 -12.35
C ASN A 121 -8.87 5.55 -11.48
N GLY A 122 -8.45 6.33 -10.47
CA GLY A 122 -9.29 7.19 -9.63
C GLY A 122 -9.64 6.63 -8.25
N TRP A 123 -9.15 5.44 -7.88
CA TRP A 123 -9.31 4.91 -6.52
C TRP A 123 -8.29 5.53 -5.56
N ILE A 124 -8.71 5.75 -4.32
CA ILE A 124 -7.86 6.18 -3.21
C ILE A 124 -8.17 5.30 -2.02
N VAL A 125 -7.14 4.80 -1.34
CA VAL A 125 -7.29 4.04 -0.09
C VAL A 125 -6.48 4.73 1.00
N LYS A 126 -7.13 5.07 2.11
CA LYS A 126 -6.49 5.61 3.32
C LYS A 126 -6.57 4.60 4.44
N ILE A 127 -5.45 4.33 5.10
CA ILE A 127 -5.39 3.37 6.20
C ILE A 127 -4.75 4.02 7.41
N GLY A 128 -5.45 4.00 8.55
CA GLY A 128 -5.00 4.61 9.80
C GLY A 128 -3.71 4.01 10.39
N ARG A 129 -3.14 2.97 9.78
CA ARG A 129 -1.83 2.36 10.09
C ARG A 129 -0.95 2.13 8.85
N GLY A 130 -1.37 2.61 7.68
CA GLY A 130 -0.65 2.35 6.44
C GLY A 130 -0.72 0.87 6.05
N LEU A 131 0.35 0.33 5.49
CA LEU A 131 0.47 -1.08 5.16
C LEU A 131 0.77 -1.96 6.39
N ASP A 132 1.16 -1.38 7.54
CA ASP A 132 1.62 -2.09 8.74
C ASP A 132 0.53 -2.26 9.82
N TYR A 133 -0.65 -2.76 9.42
CA TYR A 133 -1.75 -3.07 10.35
C TYR A 133 -1.79 -4.53 10.81
N PHE A 134 -0.84 -5.38 10.41
CA PHE A 134 -0.77 -6.77 10.85
C PHE A 134 0.03 -6.92 12.14
N LYS A 135 -0.39 -7.85 13.01
CA LYS A 135 0.40 -8.28 14.17
C LYS A 135 1.43 -9.32 13.76
N ASN A 136 2.51 -9.43 14.54
CA ASN A 136 3.46 -10.54 14.40
C ASN A 136 2.74 -11.87 14.71
N PRO A 137 2.62 -12.80 13.75
CA PRO A 137 1.95 -14.08 13.98
C PRO A 137 2.83 -15.09 14.73
N GLY A 138 4.16 -14.92 14.74
CA GLY A 138 5.12 -15.96 15.09
C GLY A 138 5.70 -16.65 13.85
N LYS A 139 6.71 -17.52 14.03
CA LYS A 139 7.54 -18.02 12.92
C LYS A 139 6.89 -19.15 12.10
N TYR A 140 6.24 -20.10 12.77
CA TYR A 140 5.75 -21.35 12.15
C TYR A 140 4.27 -21.58 12.49
N VAL A 141 3.44 -20.59 12.18
CA VAL A 141 2.00 -20.63 12.47
C VAL A 141 1.16 -20.29 11.26
N LEU A 142 -0.12 -20.62 11.31
CA LEU A 142 -1.08 -20.13 10.33
C LEU A 142 -1.09 -18.59 10.34
N GLY A 143 -1.07 -18.00 9.15
CA GLY A 143 -0.91 -16.57 9.01
C GLY A 143 0.54 -16.10 9.02
N ALA A 144 1.57 -16.95 9.00
CA ALA A 144 2.97 -16.55 8.76
C ALA A 144 3.26 -16.17 7.30
N SER A 145 2.49 -16.70 6.35
CA SER A 145 2.60 -16.36 4.92
C SER A 145 1.36 -15.62 4.41
N ASP A 146 0.19 -16.25 4.46
CA ASP A 146 -1.07 -15.66 3.99
C ASP A 146 -1.63 -14.65 5.02
N LEU A 147 -1.75 -13.40 4.59
CA LEU A 147 -2.22 -12.28 5.41
C LEU A 147 -3.70 -12.42 5.82
N ASN A 148 -4.50 -13.20 5.10
CA ASN A 148 -5.90 -13.42 5.46
C ASN A 148 -6.07 -14.21 6.77
N PHE A 149 -5.06 -14.96 7.20
CA PHE A 149 -5.08 -15.64 8.50
C PHE A 149 -4.33 -14.87 9.60
N ARG A 150 -3.76 -13.70 9.30
CA ARG A 150 -2.94 -12.94 10.25
C ARG A 150 -3.80 -12.00 11.10
N PRO A 151 -3.68 -12.03 12.44
CA PRO A 151 -4.38 -11.08 13.30
C PRO A 151 -3.94 -9.63 13.02
N CYS A 152 -4.89 -8.69 13.07
CA CYS A 152 -4.62 -7.28 12.81
C CYS A 152 -4.61 -6.43 14.09
N HIS A 153 -3.90 -5.31 14.05
CA HIS A 153 -4.12 -4.18 14.94
C HIS A 153 -5.42 -3.46 14.55
N GLU A 154 -6.08 -2.83 15.53
CA GLU A 154 -7.25 -2.00 15.24
C GLU A 154 -6.85 -0.85 14.31
N THR A 155 -7.62 -0.63 13.24
CA THR A 155 -7.45 0.50 12.32
C THR A 155 -8.73 0.75 11.53
N THR A 156 -8.84 1.94 10.94
CA THR A 156 -9.85 2.28 9.94
C THR A 156 -9.23 2.25 8.54
N VAL A 157 -10.04 1.84 7.57
CA VAL A 157 -9.72 1.84 6.14
C VAL A 157 -10.83 2.61 5.42
N ASP A 158 -10.48 3.67 4.69
CA ASP A 158 -11.38 4.40 3.82
C ASP A 158 -11.02 4.11 2.36
N ILE A 159 -11.98 3.56 1.60
CA ILE A 159 -11.85 3.28 0.17
C ILE A 159 -12.74 4.27 -0.58
N LEU A 160 -12.12 5.11 -1.41
CA LEU A 160 -12.77 6.21 -2.11
C LEU A 160 -12.61 6.04 -3.63
N LYS A 161 -13.64 6.41 -4.40
CA LYS A 161 -13.54 6.61 -5.86
C LYS A 161 -13.84 8.05 -6.19
N GLN A 162 -12.94 8.69 -6.94
CA GLN A 162 -13.19 10.01 -7.50
C GLN A 162 -14.30 9.93 -8.55
N LYS A 163 -15.18 10.94 -8.60
CA LYS A 163 -16.07 11.13 -9.76
C LYS A 163 -15.21 11.48 -10.97
N LYS A 164 -15.59 10.93 -12.12
CA LYS A 164 -15.10 11.40 -13.42
C LYS A 164 -15.67 12.78 -13.71
#